data_AF-X1GQI4-F1
#
_entry.id   AF-X1GQI4-F1
#
_cell.length_a   1.000
_cell.length_b   1.000
_cell.length_c   1.000
_cell.angle_alpha   90.00
_cell.angle_beta   90.00
_cell.angle_gamma   90.00
#
_symmetry.space_group_name_H-M   'P 1'
#
loop_
_entity.id
_entity.type
_entity.pdbx_description
1 polymer ?
#
loop_
_entity_poly.entity_id
_entity_poly.type
_entity_poly.pdbx_seq_one_letter_code
_entity_poly.pdbx_strand_id
1 'polypeptide(L)'
;LGLKAHGHKRFTDQQLIDLHEKGLNDREKAEKLGVTPSSVSYRRRKLGLKGHDPKLLFTDQQLIDLHEKGLNDQEKAEELCVSKPAVNYRRRRLGLEAHGHKLLFTDQQLIDLHERGLNGREIAEKLGVTPSAVNYRRRKLSLKSVSRARKAKMQRYKVYHRHNPSVFVMVNNKGYFPLEIKSKAIKSSDLFDQSEWSKLAVRRVDK
;
A
#
# COMPACT_ATOMS: atom_id res chain seq x y z
N LEU A 1 34.55 5.25 60.26
CA LEU A 1 33.08 5.13 60.05
C LEU A 1 32.73 5.80 58.72
N GLY A 2 32.66 5.03 57.63
CA GLY A 2 32.34 5.56 56.30
C GLY A 2 30.85 5.86 56.19
N LEU A 3 30.50 7.15 56.18
CA LEU A 3 29.14 7.61 55.89
C LEU A 3 28.80 7.20 54.45
N LYS A 4 27.86 6.25 54.31
CA LYS A 4 27.31 5.87 53.01
C LYS A 4 26.62 7.10 52.42
N ALA A 5 27.10 7.57 51.26
CA ALA A 5 26.44 8.60 50.49
C ALA A 5 25.04 8.09 50.09
N HIS A 6 24.02 8.51 50.84
CA HIS A 6 22.64 8.30 50.44
C HIS A 6 22.42 9.13 49.19
N GLY A 7 22.30 8.46 48.04
CA GLY A 7 21.97 9.11 46.78
C GLY A 7 20.78 10.03 46.99
N HIS A 8 21.00 11.33 46.89
CA HIS A 8 19.98 12.34 47.16
C HIS A 8 18.76 12.05 46.29
N LYS A 9 17.61 11.84 46.92
CA LYS A 9 16.35 11.75 46.19
C LYS A 9 16.19 13.06 45.40
N ARG A 10 16.01 12.95 44.08
CA ARG A 10 15.88 14.13 43.20
C ARG A 10 14.64 14.98 43.50
N PHE A 11 13.65 14.41 44.19
CA PHE A 11 12.45 15.11 44.67
C PHE A 11 11.90 14.42 45.94
N THR A 12 11.13 15.14 46.74
CA THR A 12 10.47 14.63 47.95
C THR A 12 9.12 14.00 47.64
N ASP A 13 8.63 13.13 48.54
CA ASP A 13 7.31 12.52 48.36
C ASP A 13 6.19 13.57 48.40
N GLN A 14 6.36 14.61 49.22
CA GLN A 14 5.41 15.72 49.31
C GLN A 14 5.31 16.48 47.99
N GLN A 15 6.43 16.79 47.33
CA GLN A 15 6.42 17.44 46.01
C GLN A 15 5.65 16.62 44.98
N LEU A 16 5.75 15.28 45.04
CA LEU A 16 5.00 14.41 44.14
C LEU A 16 3.51 14.38 44.48
N ILE A 17 3.14 14.37 45.76
CA ILE A 17 1.75 14.41 46.24
C ILE A 17 1.09 15.73 45.82
N ASP A 18 1.74 16.87 46.05
CA ASP A 18 1.20 18.19 45.69
C ASP A 18 0.93 18.31 44.18
N LEU A 19 1.81 17.75 43.34
CA LEU A 19 1.60 17.71 41.89
C LEU A 19 0.54 16.69 41.48
N HIS A 20 0.36 15.63 42.26
CA HIS A 20 -0.69 14.63 42.05
C HIS A 20 -2.07 15.23 42.35
N GLU A 21 -2.24 15.90 43.49
CA GLU A 21 -3.49 16.59 43.86
C GLU A 21 -3.89 17.66 42.85
N LYS A 22 -2.92 18.32 42.20
CA LYS A 22 -3.15 19.28 41.11
C LYS A 22 -3.66 18.66 39.80
N GLY A 23 -3.87 17.35 39.73
CA GLY A 23 -4.42 16.71 38.53
C GLY A 23 -3.39 16.33 37.46
N LEU A 24 -2.09 16.55 37.68
CA LEU A 24 -1.08 16.35 36.63
C LEU A 24 -0.86 14.86 36.33
N ASN A 25 -0.56 14.54 35.08
CA ASN A 25 -0.14 13.21 34.67
C ASN A 25 1.35 12.97 34.98
N ASP A 26 1.80 11.71 34.88
CA ASP A 26 3.17 11.32 35.24
C ASP A 26 4.25 12.02 34.38
N ARG A 27 3.92 12.45 33.15
CA ARG A 27 4.84 13.17 32.25
C ARG A 27 5.00 14.63 32.67
N GLU A 28 3.91 15.32 32.97
CA GLU A 28 3.93 16.71 33.44
C GLU A 28 4.64 16.83 34.80
N LYS A 29 4.42 15.86 35.69
CA LYS A 29 5.15 15.74 36.96
C LYS A 29 6.66 15.60 36.72
N ALA A 30 7.05 14.75 35.78
CA ALA A 30 8.44 14.48 35.48
C ALA A 30 9.18 15.71 34.94
N GLU A 31 8.51 16.48 34.07
CA GLU A 31 9.00 17.75 33.56
C GLU A 31 9.20 18.78 34.68
N LYS A 32 8.20 18.94 35.57
CA LYS A 32 8.31 19.87 36.71
C LYS A 32 9.36 19.49 37.74
N LEU A 33 9.63 18.18 37.90
CA LEU A 33 10.58 17.67 38.89
C LEU A 33 11.98 17.43 38.29
N GLY A 34 12.19 17.65 36.98
CA GLY A 34 13.48 17.41 36.33
C GLY A 34 13.92 15.94 36.34
N VAL A 35 12.96 15.01 36.24
CA VAL A 35 13.20 13.55 36.28
C VAL A 35 12.54 12.84 35.11
N THR A 36 12.75 11.52 35.00
CA THR A 36 12.08 10.70 33.99
C THR A 36 10.65 10.32 34.42
N PRO A 37 9.68 10.21 33.48
CA PRO A 37 8.32 9.74 33.79
C PRO A 37 8.28 8.38 34.48
N SER A 38 9.22 7.49 34.16
CA SER A 38 9.35 6.18 34.81
C SER A 38 9.67 6.31 36.31
N SER A 39 10.50 7.28 36.70
CA SER A 39 10.83 7.56 38.11
C SER A 39 9.60 8.03 38.88
N VAL A 40 8.81 8.93 38.28
CA VAL A 40 7.54 9.42 38.83
C VAL A 40 6.54 8.27 38.97
N SER A 41 6.33 7.49 37.90
CA SER A 41 5.41 6.35 37.90
C SER A 41 5.76 5.30 38.95
N TYR A 42 7.05 5.00 39.11
CA TYR A 42 7.52 4.09 40.15
C TYR A 42 7.24 4.64 41.55
N ARG A 43 7.58 5.91 41.81
CA ARG A 43 7.41 6.52 43.12
C ARG A 43 5.93 6.69 43.48
N ARG A 44 5.11 7.14 42.52
CA ARG A 44 3.65 7.24 42.65
C ARG A 44 3.03 5.90 43.06
N ARG A 45 3.42 4.79 42.41
CA ARG A 45 2.96 3.43 42.74
C ARG A 45 3.40 2.99 44.14
N LYS A 46 4.64 3.30 44.54
CA LYS A 46 5.14 3.04 45.92
C LYS A 46 4.33 3.79 46.99
N LEU A 47 3.75 4.94 46.65
CA LEU A 47 2.89 5.74 47.55
C LEU A 47 1.40 5.36 47.45
N GLY A 48 1.03 4.35 46.66
CA GLY A 48 -0.37 3.93 46.50
C GLY A 48 -1.25 4.91 45.70
N LEU A 49 -0.67 5.93 45.08
CA LEU A 49 -1.40 6.94 44.32
C LEU A 49 -1.81 6.37 42.94
N LYS A 50 -3.10 6.50 42.58
CA LYS A 50 -3.59 6.11 41.25
C LYS A 50 -2.96 6.98 40.16
N GLY A 51 -2.73 6.39 38.99
CA GLY A 51 -2.27 7.15 37.84
C GLY A 51 -3.39 8.06 37.37
N HIS A 52 -3.07 9.29 37.01
CA HIS A 52 -3.98 10.06 36.18
C HIS A 52 -3.80 9.53 34.77
N ASP A 53 -4.87 8.97 34.23
CA ASP A 53 -4.86 8.56 32.84
C ASP A 53 -4.52 9.79 32.00
N PRO A 54 -3.60 9.67 31.04
CA PRO A 54 -3.40 10.75 30.09
C PRO A 54 -4.78 11.08 29.51
N LYS A 55 -5.17 12.36 29.56
CA LYS A 55 -6.42 12.82 28.96
C LYS A 55 -6.51 12.20 27.57
N LEU A 56 -7.51 11.36 27.35
CA LEU A 56 -7.73 10.76 26.04
C LEU A 56 -7.91 11.91 25.07
N LEU A 57 -7.06 11.95 24.03
CA LEU A 57 -7.10 13.02 23.03
C LEU A 57 -8.46 13.06 22.30
N PHE A 58 -9.17 11.92 22.28
CA PHE A 58 -10.50 11.74 21.73
C PHE A 58 -11.22 10.59 22.44
N THR A 59 -12.55 10.57 22.39
CA THR A 59 -13.40 9.51 22.94
C THR A 59 -13.57 8.35 21.97
N ASP A 60 -13.96 7.18 22.47
CA ASP A 60 -14.26 6.03 21.60
C ASP A 60 -15.41 6.33 20.64
N GLN A 61 -16.42 7.08 21.09
CA GLN A 61 -17.54 7.49 20.25
C GLN A 61 -17.09 8.35 19.07
N GLN A 62 -16.22 9.35 19.30
CA GLN A 62 -15.66 10.16 18.21
C GLN A 62 -14.95 9.30 17.16
N LEU A 63 -14.22 8.26 17.59
CA LEU A 63 -13.55 7.36 16.66
C LEU A 63 -14.54 6.47 15.89
N ILE A 64 -15.60 6.01 16.54
CA ILE A 64 -16.68 5.21 15.93
C ILE A 64 -17.42 6.05 14.89
N ASP A 65 -17.83 7.28 15.22
CA ASP A 65 -18.55 8.17 14.30
C ASP A 65 -17.72 8.44 13.02
N LEU A 66 -16.42 8.68 13.17
CA LEU A 66 -15.52 8.84 12.01
C LEU A 66 -15.30 7.53 11.26
N HIS A 67 -15.36 6.39 11.95
CA HIS A 67 -15.30 5.09 11.31
C HIS A 67 -16.55 4.84 10.47
N GLU A 68 -17.75 5.10 10.98
CA GLU A 68 -19.02 4.95 10.25
C GLU A 68 -19.11 5.85 9.02
N LYS A 69 -18.47 7.03 9.05
CA LYS A 69 -18.29 7.90 7.88
C LYS A 69 -17.37 7.32 6.80
N GLY A 70 -16.75 6.16 7.02
CA GLY A 70 -15.90 5.47 6.05
C GLY A 70 -14.49 6.05 5.95
N LEU A 71 -14.04 6.87 6.91
CA LEU A 71 -12.69 7.44 6.90
C LEU A 71 -11.64 6.36 7.20
N ASN A 72 -10.48 6.51 6.58
CA ASN A 72 -9.30 5.70 6.87
C ASN A 72 -8.52 6.23 8.09
N ASP A 73 -7.59 5.44 8.61
CA ASP A 73 -6.85 5.78 9.84
C ASP A 73 -6.03 7.09 9.73
N GLN A 74 -5.64 7.50 8.52
CA GLN A 74 -4.93 8.77 8.31
C GLN A 74 -5.89 9.96 8.41
N GLU A 75 -7.02 9.89 7.72
CA GLU A 75 -8.05 10.95 7.74
C GLU A 75 -8.59 11.16 9.16
N LYS A 76 -8.82 10.07 9.90
CA LYS A 76 -9.21 10.13 11.32
C LYS A 76 -8.16 10.80 12.20
N ALA A 77 -6.88 10.56 11.91
CA ALA A 77 -5.78 11.13 12.68
C ALA A 77 -5.69 12.64 12.47
N GLU A 78 -5.91 13.09 11.24
CA GLU A 78 -5.99 14.51 10.88
C GLU A 78 -7.20 15.18 11.55
N GLU A 79 -8.38 14.57 11.47
CA GLU A 79 -9.62 15.09 12.06
C GLU A 79 -9.54 15.20 13.60
N LEU A 80 -8.91 14.23 14.25
CA LEU A 80 -8.76 14.19 15.70
C LEU A 80 -7.50 14.92 16.19
N CYS A 81 -6.70 15.50 15.29
CA CYS A 81 -5.40 16.11 15.59
C CYS A 81 -4.45 15.19 16.39
N VAL A 82 -4.43 13.91 16.05
CA VAL A 82 -3.59 12.89 16.71
C VAL A 82 -2.69 12.17 15.71
N SER A 83 -1.80 11.31 16.21
CA SER A 83 -0.99 10.46 15.33
C SER A 83 -1.78 9.27 14.80
N LYS A 84 -1.55 8.90 13.53
CA LYS A 84 -2.12 7.68 12.92
C LYS A 84 -1.90 6.41 13.76
N PRO A 85 -0.72 6.17 14.38
CA PRO A 85 -0.55 5.01 15.27
C PRO A 85 -1.50 5.02 16.47
N ALA A 86 -1.82 6.19 17.04
CA ALA A 86 -2.77 6.29 18.15
C ALA A 86 -4.19 5.87 17.72
N VAL A 87 -4.64 6.34 16.55
CA VAL A 87 -5.91 5.91 15.93
C VAL A 87 -5.90 4.41 15.67
N ASN A 88 -4.84 3.89 15.05
CA ASN A 88 -4.74 2.47 14.72
C ASN A 88 -4.78 1.58 15.96
N TYR A 89 -4.02 1.93 17.01
CA TYR A 89 -4.05 1.24 18.29
C TYR A 89 -5.46 1.22 18.88
N ARG A 90 -6.12 2.37 18.91
CA ARG A 90 -7.45 2.49 19.50
C ARG A 90 -8.52 1.75 18.69
N ARG A 91 -8.50 1.88 17.36
CA ARG A 91 -9.36 1.15 16.42
C ARG A 91 -9.28 -0.36 16.64
N ARG A 92 -8.06 -0.91 16.72
CA ARG A 92 -7.83 -2.34 16.96
C ARG A 92 -8.34 -2.79 18.32
N ARG A 93 -8.16 -1.97 19.36
CA ARG A 93 -8.69 -2.25 20.70
C ARG A 93 -10.22 -2.29 20.73
N LEU A 94 -10.89 -1.51 19.88
CA LEU A 94 -12.34 -1.52 19.72
C LEU A 94 -12.85 -2.61 18.76
N GLY A 95 -11.97 -3.42 18.15
CA GLY A 95 -12.38 -4.46 17.20
C GLY A 95 -12.91 -3.92 15.87
N LEU A 96 -12.66 -2.64 15.55
CA LEU A 96 -13.09 -2.03 14.29
C LEU A 96 -12.15 -2.43 13.16
N GLU A 97 -12.68 -2.79 11.99
CA GLU A 97 -11.88 -3.13 10.83
C GLU A 97 -11.14 -1.91 10.24
N ALA A 98 -10.09 -2.15 9.46
CA ALA A 98 -9.40 -1.05 8.78
C ALA A 98 -10.16 -0.68 7.51
N HIS A 99 -10.51 0.60 7.34
CA HIS A 99 -10.85 1.09 6.01
C HIS A 99 -9.59 1.10 5.15
N GLY A 100 -9.64 0.37 4.04
CA GLY A 100 -8.56 0.37 3.06
C GLY A 100 -8.32 1.78 2.51
N HIS A 101 -7.11 2.00 1.99
CA HIS A 101 -6.86 3.21 1.21
C HIS A 101 -7.78 3.22 -0.02
N LYS A 102 -8.51 4.32 -0.23
CA LYS A 102 -9.23 4.54 -1.50
C LYS A 102 -8.21 4.44 -2.63
N LEU A 103 -8.44 3.53 -3.57
CA LEU A 103 -7.60 3.43 -4.75
C LEU A 103 -7.84 4.68 -5.60
N LEU A 104 -6.76 5.33 -6.02
CA LEU A 104 -6.81 6.51 -6.89
C LEU A 104 -7.30 6.17 -8.31
N PHE A 105 -7.34 4.87 -8.66
CA PHE A 105 -7.79 4.36 -9.94
C PHE A 105 -8.46 2.99 -9.76
N THR A 106 -9.34 2.62 -10.70
CA THR A 106 -10.01 1.32 -10.71
C THR A 106 -9.15 0.25 -11.38
N ASP A 107 -9.40 -1.02 -11.06
CA ASP A 107 -8.70 -2.13 -11.72
C ASP A 107 -8.91 -2.13 -13.24
N GLN A 108 -10.10 -1.75 -13.70
CA GLN A 108 -10.41 -1.64 -15.12
C GLN A 108 -9.55 -0.60 -15.83
N GLN A 109 -9.38 0.59 -15.22
CA GLN A 109 -8.49 1.62 -15.77
C GLN A 109 -7.05 1.12 -15.92
N LEU A 110 -6.57 0.33 -14.95
CA LEU A 110 -5.24 -0.28 -15.02
C LEU A 110 -5.14 -1.33 -16.13
N ILE A 111 -6.16 -2.20 -16.26
CA ILE A 111 -6.23 -3.24 -17.29
C ILE A 111 -6.25 -2.61 -18.69
N ASP A 112 -7.12 -1.64 -18.92
CA ASP A 112 -7.26 -0.98 -20.23
C ASP A 112 -5.95 -0.32 -20.69
N LEU A 113 -5.24 0.36 -19.77
CA LEU A 113 -3.96 0.99 -20.08
C LEU A 113 -2.85 -0.05 -20.30
N HIS A 114 -2.89 -1.16 -19.57
CA HIS A 114 -1.94 -2.27 -19.73
C HIS A 114 -2.12 -2.98 -21.08
N GLU A 115 -3.35 -3.25 -21.49
CA GLU A 115 -3.70 -3.87 -22.78
C GLU A 115 -3.31 -2.99 -23.98
N ARG A 116 -3.38 -1.66 -23.81
CA ARG A 116 -2.82 -0.70 -24.79
C ARG A 116 -1.29 -0.78 -24.91
N GLY A 117 -0.62 -1.57 -24.06
CA GLY A 117 0.81 -1.82 -24.11
C GLY A 117 1.65 -0.76 -23.39
N LEU A 118 1.04 0.01 -22.49
CA LEU A 118 1.78 0.98 -21.68
C LEU A 118 2.58 0.27 -20.61
N ASN A 119 3.79 0.79 -20.34
CA ASN A 119 4.58 0.31 -19.23
C ASN A 119 4.13 0.97 -17.91
N GLY A 120 4.55 0.39 -16.77
CA GLY A 120 4.08 0.87 -15.46
C GLY A 120 4.38 2.34 -15.15
N ARG A 121 5.42 2.93 -15.76
CA ARG A 121 5.74 4.37 -15.59
C ARG A 121 4.75 5.24 -16.37
N GLU A 122 4.43 4.88 -17.59
CA GLU A 122 3.46 5.59 -18.44
C GLU A 122 2.04 5.50 -17.88
N ILE A 123 1.68 4.33 -17.32
CA ILE A 123 0.41 4.14 -16.62
C ILE A 123 0.35 5.04 -15.38
N ALA A 124 1.43 5.08 -14.59
CA ALA A 124 1.49 5.88 -13.37
C ALA A 124 1.32 7.38 -13.66
N GLU A 125 1.97 7.88 -14.70
CA GLU A 125 1.83 9.25 -15.19
C GLU A 125 0.39 9.55 -15.63
N LYS A 126 -0.24 8.67 -16.41
CA LYS A 126 -1.63 8.84 -16.84
C LYS A 126 -2.66 8.80 -15.71
N LEU A 127 -2.39 8.02 -14.66
CA LEU A 127 -3.28 7.87 -13.51
C LEU A 127 -2.96 8.85 -12.36
N GLY A 128 -1.92 9.67 -12.49
CA GLY A 128 -1.51 10.62 -11.45
C GLY A 128 -1.03 9.93 -10.16
N VAL A 129 -0.43 8.73 -10.27
CA VAL A 129 0.02 7.92 -9.13
C VAL A 129 1.50 7.59 -9.22
N THR A 130 2.06 6.99 -8.16
CA THR A 130 3.43 6.51 -8.19
C THR A 130 3.56 5.20 -8.99
N PRO A 131 4.69 4.97 -9.70
CA PRO A 131 4.94 3.70 -10.39
C PRO A 131 4.90 2.48 -9.45
N SER A 132 5.25 2.66 -8.18
CA SER A 132 5.18 1.62 -7.15
C SER A 132 3.74 1.18 -6.87
N ALA A 133 2.79 2.11 -6.80
CA ALA A 133 1.36 1.80 -6.62
C ALA A 133 0.81 0.99 -7.80
N VAL A 134 1.14 1.39 -9.03
CA VAL A 134 0.80 0.65 -10.25
C VAL A 134 1.40 -0.76 -10.23
N ASN A 135 2.70 -0.90 -9.95
CA ASN A 135 3.37 -2.20 -9.93
C ASN A 135 2.84 -3.12 -8.81
N TYR A 136 2.48 -2.55 -7.66
CA TYR A 136 1.82 -3.30 -6.58
C TYR A 136 0.47 -3.83 -7.04
N ARG A 137 -0.40 -2.97 -7.59
CA ARG A 137 -1.74 -3.39 -8.04
C ARG A 137 -1.68 -4.35 -9.22
N ARG A 138 -0.78 -4.10 -10.18
CA ARG A 138 -0.50 -5.01 -11.31
C ARG A 138 -0.14 -6.42 -10.85
N ARG A 139 0.71 -6.55 -9.82
CA ARG A 139 1.08 -7.84 -9.23
C ARG A 139 -0.11 -8.51 -8.54
N LYS A 140 -0.95 -7.75 -7.83
CA LYS A 140 -2.19 -8.27 -7.22
C LYS A 140 -3.17 -8.82 -8.26
N LEU A 141 -3.21 -8.23 -9.45
CA LEU A 141 -4.02 -8.70 -10.59
C LEU A 141 -3.30 -9.73 -11.48
N SER A 142 -2.11 -10.20 -11.10
CA SER A 142 -1.30 -11.14 -11.89
C SER A 142 -0.97 -10.69 -13.32
N LEU A 143 -0.97 -9.39 -13.58
CA LEU A 143 -0.66 -8.81 -14.88
C LEU A 143 0.88 -8.80 -15.10
N LYS A 144 1.33 -9.37 -16.23
CA LYS A 144 2.76 -9.44 -16.59
C LYS A 144 3.34 -8.05 -16.83
N SER A 145 4.62 -7.84 -16.53
CA SER A 145 5.25 -6.57 -16.88
C SER A 145 5.37 -6.40 -18.40
N VAL A 146 5.08 -5.19 -18.87
CA VAL A 146 5.43 -4.76 -20.23
C VAL A 146 6.86 -4.22 -20.15
N SER A 147 7.83 -5.05 -20.52
CA SER A 147 9.23 -4.61 -20.60
C SER A 147 9.42 -3.69 -21.81
N ARG A 148 10.42 -2.81 -21.76
CA ARG A 148 10.78 -1.94 -22.91
C ARG A 148 11.10 -2.78 -24.16
N ALA A 149 11.79 -3.90 -24.00
CA ALA A 149 12.07 -4.84 -25.08
C ALA A 149 10.79 -5.43 -25.69
N ARG A 150 9.82 -5.82 -24.86
CA ARG A 150 8.50 -6.31 -25.30
C ARG A 150 7.71 -5.23 -26.05
N LYS A 151 7.75 -3.98 -25.56
CA LYS A 151 7.11 -2.83 -26.22
C LYS A 151 7.72 -2.52 -27.59
N ALA A 152 9.06 -2.49 -27.67
CA ALA A 152 9.78 -2.28 -28.93
C ALA A 152 9.46 -3.39 -29.96
N LYS A 153 9.38 -4.65 -29.51
CA LYS A 153 8.97 -5.78 -30.35
C LYS A 153 7.52 -5.61 -30.85
N MET A 154 6.59 -5.20 -29.98
CA MET A 154 5.19 -4.90 -30.36
C MET A 154 5.08 -3.77 -31.38
N GLN A 155 5.86 -2.70 -31.22
CA GLN A 155 5.84 -1.56 -32.14
C GLN A 155 6.39 -1.91 -33.52
N ARG A 156 7.55 -2.59 -33.58
CA ARG A 156 8.13 -3.10 -34.84
C ARG A 156 7.13 -3.99 -35.60
N TYR A 157 6.40 -4.83 -34.86
CA TYR A 157 5.41 -5.72 -35.41
C TYR A 157 4.17 -5.00 -35.97
N LYS A 158 3.62 -4.01 -35.25
CA LYS A 158 2.51 -3.18 -35.77
C LYS A 158 2.88 -2.47 -37.07
N VAL A 159 4.13 -2.00 -37.19
CA VAL A 159 4.64 -1.38 -38.42
C VAL A 159 4.69 -2.41 -39.55
N TYR A 160 5.19 -3.62 -39.30
CA TYR A 160 5.28 -4.68 -40.31
C TYR A 160 3.91 -5.06 -40.89
N HIS A 161 2.90 -5.26 -40.03
CA HIS A 161 1.52 -5.60 -40.45
C HIS A 161 0.85 -4.51 -41.26
N ARG A 162 1.08 -3.24 -40.91
CA ARG A 162 0.56 -2.10 -41.69
C ARG A 162 1.04 -2.10 -43.13
N HIS A 163 2.23 -2.65 -43.39
CA HIS A 163 2.84 -2.70 -44.72
C HIS A 163 2.69 -4.07 -45.41
N ASN A 164 2.25 -5.11 -44.70
CA ASN A 164 2.08 -6.49 -45.22
C ASN A 164 0.81 -7.16 -44.62
N PRO A 165 -0.40 -6.73 -45.03
CA PRO A 165 -1.65 -7.21 -44.42
C PRO A 165 -1.98 -8.68 -44.73
N SER A 166 -1.29 -9.31 -45.68
CA SER A 166 -1.47 -10.72 -46.06
C SER A 166 -0.76 -11.73 -45.15
N VAL A 167 0.02 -11.29 -44.17
CA VAL A 167 0.74 -12.19 -43.24
C VAL A 167 -0.09 -12.39 -41.98
N PHE A 168 -0.71 -13.56 -41.80
CA PHE A 168 -1.46 -13.91 -40.60
C PHE A 168 -0.50 -14.43 -39.51
N VAL A 169 -0.61 -13.94 -38.27
CA VAL A 169 0.27 -14.36 -37.18
C VAL A 169 -0.58 -14.71 -35.97
N MET A 170 -0.47 -15.96 -35.52
CA MET A 170 -1.14 -16.42 -34.32
C MET A 170 -0.47 -15.85 -33.05
N VAL A 171 -1.30 -15.37 -32.13
CA VAL A 171 -0.87 -14.96 -30.78
C VAL A 171 -1.25 -16.06 -29.80
N ASN A 172 -0.29 -16.79 -29.26
CA ASN A 172 -0.50 -17.73 -28.16
C ASN A 172 0.26 -17.32 -26.89
N ASN A 173 -0.25 -17.76 -25.73
CA ASN A 173 0.21 -17.38 -24.39
C ASN A 173 1.69 -17.72 -24.07
N LYS A 174 2.37 -18.48 -24.96
CA LYS A 174 3.77 -18.89 -24.85
C LYS A 174 4.75 -18.02 -25.67
N GLY A 175 4.26 -17.06 -26.46
CA GLY A 175 5.10 -16.13 -27.23
C GLY A 175 4.74 -16.08 -28.72
N TYR A 176 5.09 -14.98 -29.38
CA TYR A 176 4.78 -14.73 -30.80
C TYR A 176 5.77 -15.48 -31.70
N PHE A 177 5.27 -16.45 -32.47
CA PHE A 177 5.99 -17.09 -33.57
C PHE A 177 5.46 -16.56 -34.89
N PRO A 178 6.26 -15.83 -35.70
CA PRO A 178 5.86 -15.53 -37.06
C PRO A 178 5.85 -16.85 -37.84
N LEU A 179 4.65 -17.34 -38.15
CA LEU A 179 4.47 -18.39 -39.14
C LEU A 179 4.26 -17.70 -40.48
N GLU A 180 5.22 -17.82 -41.37
CA GLU A 180 5.05 -17.39 -42.75
C GLU A 180 4.23 -18.46 -43.45
N ILE A 181 2.90 -18.34 -43.39
CA ILE A 181 2.01 -19.19 -44.18
C ILE A 181 2.21 -18.75 -45.63
N LYS A 182 2.95 -19.53 -46.42
CA LYS A 182 2.97 -19.38 -47.88
C LYS A 182 1.60 -19.77 -48.42
N SER A 183 0.61 -18.88 -48.29
CA SER A 183 -0.72 -19.10 -48.83
C SER A 183 -0.64 -19.03 -50.36
N LYS A 184 -0.84 -20.17 -51.05
CA LYS A 184 -1.58 -20.09 -52.31
C LYS A 184 -2.96 -19.56 -51.93
N ALA A 185 -3.29 -18.37 -52.46
CA ALA A 185 -4.52 -17.62 -52.28
C ALA A 185 -5.67 -18.38 -51.61
N ILE A 186 -5.89 -18.13 -50.32
CA ILE A 186 -7.14 -18.49 -49.65
C ILE A 186 -8.01 -17.23 -49.71
N LYS A 187 -9.07 -17.28 -50.51
CA LYS A 187 -10.08 -16.22 -50.55
C LYS A 187 -10.76 -16.13 -49.17
N SER A 188 -11.03 -14.91 -48.74
CA SER A 188 -11.31 -14.50 -47.37
C SER A 188 -12.70 -14.83 -46.83
N SER A 189 -13.33 -15.96 -47.19
CA SER A 189 -14.71 -16.24 -46.76
C SER A 189 -14.90 -17.45 -45.85
N ASP A 190 -13.93 -18.36 -45.71
CA ASP A 190 -14.23 -19.64 -45.06
C ASP A 190 -13.63 -19.69 -43.65
N LEU A 191 -14.52 -19.59 -42.66
CA LEU A 191 -14.25 -19.87 -41.24
C LEU A 191 -13.60 -21.25 -41.12
N PHE A 192 -12.30 -21.26 -40.84
CA PHE A 192 -11.49 -22.48 -40.78
C PHE A 192 -11.61 -23.17 -39.42
N ASP A 193 -11.98 -24.45 -39.43
CA ASP A 193 -11.98 -25.34 -38.26
C ASP A 193 -10.55 -25.55 -37.72
N GLN A 194 -10.39 -25.52 -36.39
CA GLN A 194 -9.10 -25.66 -35.70
C GLN A 194 -8.48 -27.06 -35.88
N SER A 195 -9.26 -28.07 -36.27
CA SER A 195 -8.81 -29.46 -36.43
C SER A 195 -7.88 -29.69 -37.63
N GLU A 196 -7.97 -28.87 -38.68
CA GLU A 196 -7.23 -29.02 -39.94
C GLU A 196 -5.76 -28.51 -39.86
N TRP A 197 -5.39 -27.80 -38.80
CA TRP A 197 -4.06 -27.18 -38.66
C TRP A 197 -2.91 -28.17 -38.45
N SER A 198 -3.23 -29.40 -38.02
CA SER A 198 -2.23 -30.46 -37.77
C SER A 198 -1.63 -31.04 -39.06
N LYS A 199 -2.20 -30.70 -40.24
CA LYS A 199 -1.79 -31.22 -41.56
C LYS A 199 -0.90 -30.26 -42.36
N LEU A 200 -0.77 -28.99 -41.96
CA LEU A 200 0.04 -28.01 -42.69
C LEU A 200 1.52 -28.10 -42.28
N ALA A 201 2.39 -28.43 -43.23
CA ALA A 201 3.83 -28.54 -43.03
C ALA A 201 4.44 -27.17 -42.65
N VAL A 202 4.77 -27.00 -41.38
CA VAL A 202 5.48 -25.83 -40.87
C VAL A 202 6.98 -26.01 -41.13
N ARG A 203 7.55 -25.26 -42.09
CA ARG A 203 9.01 -25.10 -42.18
C ARG A 203 9.44 -23.90 -41.35
N ARG A 204 10.39 -24.15 -40.45
CA ARG A 204 11.09 -23.13 -39.67
C ARG A 204 11.96 -22.31 -40.63
N VAL A 205 11.79 -20.98 -40.62
CA VAL A 205 12.69 -20.07 -41.33
C VAL A 205 13.79 -19.71 -40.34
N ASP A 206 14.92 -20.41 -40.43
CA ASP A 206 16.13 -20.01 -39.72
C ASP A 206 16.84 -18.94 -40.58
N LYS A 207 17.16 -17.80 -39.97
CA LYS A 207 18.02 -16.75 -40.52
C LYS A 207 19.30 -16.69 -39.71
#